data_AF-A0AA95RPB7-F1
#
_entry.id   AF-A0AA95RPB7-F1
#
_cell.length_a   1.000
_cell.length_b   1.000
_cell.length_c   1.000
_cell.angle_alpha   90.00
_cell.angle_beta   90.00
_cell.angle_gamma   90.00
#
_symmetry.space_group_name_H-M   'P 1'
#
loop_
_entity.id
_entity.type
_entity.pdbx_description
1 polymer ?
#
loop_
_entity_poly.entity_id
_entity_poly.type
_entity_poly.pdbx_seq_one_letter_code
_entity_poly.pdbx_strand_id
1 'polypeptide(L)'
;MSKESILFEQVIQQDPGFCSPGEDKRKSHHSNQANSDLLNRLNRIEGQVLGIKAMIKKDIYCDDMLNQISSVQASLNDVGKLVLEYHMKSCVIERIQVGDTEVLTEFMKTINKLMK
;
A
#
# COMPACT_ATOMS: atom_id res chain seq x y z
N MET A 1 18.67 -1.30 34.36
CA MET A 1 18.04 -1.53 33.04
C MET A 1 17.90 -0.17 32.36
N SER A 2 18.50 0.01 31.19
CA SER A 2 18.56 1.31 30.50
C SER A 2 17.18 1.70 29.95
N LYS A 3 16.91 3.00 29.87
CA LYS A 3 15.63 3.56 29.39
C LYS A 3 15.26 3.11 27.97
N GLU A 4 16.24 2.65 27.20
CA GLU A 4 16.07 2.09 25.85
C GLU A 4 15.34 0.73 25.86
N SER A 5 15.51 -0.09 26.91
CA SER A 5 14.78 -1.37 27.04
C SER A 5 13.29 -1.14 27.30
N ILE A 6 12.93 -0.08 28.02
CA ILE A 6 11.54 0.25 28.36
C ILE A 6 10.80 0.78 27.11
N LEU A 7 11.48 1.53 26.25
CA LEU A 7 10.90 2.02 25.00
C LEU A 7 10.69 0.87 23.99
N PHE A 8 11.53 -0.16 24.04
CA PHE A 8 11.39 -1.36 23.20
C PHE A 8 10.24 -2.27 23.67
N GLU A 9 10.04 -2.40 24.99
CA GLU A 9 8.93 -3.17 25.56
C GLU A 9 7.55 -2.54 25.29
N GLN A 10 7.46 -1.20 25.24
CA GLN A 10 6.20 -0.48 25.03
C GLN A 10 5.67 -0.54 23.59
N VAL A 11 6.52 -0.83 22.60
CA VAL A 11 6.09 -1.01 21.20
C VAL A 11 5.43 -2.38 20.98
N ILE A 12 5.69 -3.35 21.86
CA ILE A 12 5.22 -4.75 21.71
C ILE A 12 3.78 -4.96 22.23
N GLN A 13 3.16 -3.96 22.87
CA GLN A 13 1.81 -4.09 23.48
C GLN A 13 0.65 -3.49 22.65
N GLN A 14 0.73 -3.45 21.33
CA GLN A 14 -0.44 -3.24 20.47
C GLN A 14 -0.63 -4.40 19.50
N ASP A 15 -1.49 -5.32 19.94
CA ASP A 15 -2.15 -6.40 19.20
C ASP A 15 -1.24 -7.34 18.36
N PRO A 16 -0.87 -8.53 18.88
CA PRO A 16 -0.25 -9.58 18.07
C PRO A 16 -1.35 -10.26 17.25
N GLY A 17 -1.76 -9.60 16.17
CA GLY A 17 -2.68 -10.15 15.17
C GLY A 17 -2.01 -11.30 14.42
N PHE A 18 -2.05 -12.48 15.01
CA PHE A 18 -1.54 -13.74 14.47
C PHE A 18 -2.24 -14.05 13.13
N CYS A 19 -1.47 -14.27 12.07
CA CYS A 19 -1.99 -14.87 10.84
C CYS A 19 -2.32 -16.33 11.10
N SER A 20 -3.53 -16.61 11.59
CA SER A 20 -4.05 -17.98 11.67
C SER A 20 -4.26 -18.55 10.26
N PRO A 21 -3.71 -19.73 9.94
CA PRO A 21 -4.10 -20.45 8.75
C PRO A 21 -5.49 -21.04 8.99
N GLY A 22 -6.56 -20.35 8.56
CA GLY A 22 -7.91 -20.92 8.73
C GLY A 22 -9.15 -20.06 8.45
N GLU A 23 -9.05 -18.76 8.20
CA GLU A 23 -10.26 -17.93 7.95
C GLU A 23 -10.12 -17.03 6.70
N ASP A 24 -11.20 -16.96 5.93
CA ASP A 24 -11.30 -16.58 4.52
C ASP A 24 -11.08 -15.07 4.22
N LYS A 25 -10.42 -14.30 5.10
CA LYS A 25 -10.11 -12.87 4.85
C LYS A 25 -8.78 -12.46 5.48
N ARG A 26 -7.69 -12.58 4.70
CA ARG A 26 -6.40 -11.94 5.02
C ARG A 26 -6.60 -10.42 5.11
N LYS A 27 -6.37 -9.81 6.28
CA LYS A 27 -6.47 -8.35 6.48
C LYS A 27 -5.09 -7.69 6.35
N SER A 28 -5.06 -6.42 5.97
CA SER A 28 -3.82 -5.65 5.97
C SER A 28 -3.44 -5.21 7.38
N HIS A 29 -2.17 -5.39 7.77
CA HIS A 29 -1.62 -4.92 9.05
C HIS A 29 -0.97 -3.54 8.88
N HIS A 30 -1.77 -2.53 8.51
CA HIS A 30 -1.30 -1.15 8.37
C HIS A 30 -1.65 -0.34 9.62
N SER A 31 -0.73 0.53 10.04
CA SER A 31 -1.02 1.49 11.11
C SER A 31 -2.13 2.46 10.68
N ASN A 32 -2.82 3.06 11.64
CA ASN A 32 -3.82 4.11 11.35
C ASN A 32 -3.21 5.27 10.55
N GLN A 33 -1.94 5.60 10.80
CA GLN A 33 -1.21 6.61 10.04
C GLN A 33 -0.98 6.19 8.58
N ALA A 34 -0.59 4.92 8.34
CA ALA A 34 -0.41 4.37 7.00
C ALA A 34 -1.73 4.37 6.21
N ASN A 35 -2.84 3.98 6.85
CA ASN A 35 -4.17 4.04 6.25
C ASN A 35 -4.58 5.46 5.90
N SER A 36 -4.35 6.43 6.79
CA SER A 36 -4.66 7.83 6.52
C SER A 36 -3.85 8.38 5.34
N ASP A 37 -2.54 8.08 5.25
CA ASP A 37 -1.71 8.53 4.13
C ASP A 37 -2.18 7.95 2.79
N LEU A 38 -2.50 6.64 2.76
CA LEU A 38 -3.04 5.99 1.56
C LEU A 38 -4.36 6.62 1.11
N LEU A 39 -5.29 6.83 2.05
CA LEU A 39 -6.56 7.49 1.76
C LEU A 39 -6.36 8.91 1.24
N ASN A 40 -5.47 9.69 1.84
CA ASN A 40 -5.16 11.04 1.37
C ASN A 40 -4.63 11.07 -0.07
N ARG A 41 -3.78 10.10 -0.43
CA ARG A 41 -3.27 9.96 -1.81
C ARG A 41 -4.37 9.55 -2.78
N LEU A 42 -5.22 8.60 -2.40
CA LEU A 42 -6.36 8.17 -3.21
C LEU A 42 -7.37 9.29 -3.43
N ASN A 43 -7.66 10.11 -2.42
CA ASN A 43 -8.54 11.28 -2.55
C ASN A 43 -7.99 12.31 -3.56
N ARG A 44 -6.66 12.49 -3.62
CA ARG A 44 -6.03 13.35 -4.64
C ARG A 44 -6.17 12.76 -6.04
N ILE A 45 -5.97 11.45 -6.18
CA ILE A 45 -6.15 10.73 -7.45
C ILE A 45 -7.60 10.82 -7.92
N GLU A 46 -8.57 10.66 -7.02
CA GLU A 46 -9.99 10.87 -7.32
C GLU A 46 -10.24 12.27 -7.89
N GLY A 47 -9.68 13.31 -7.26
CA GLY A 47 -9.74 14.68 -7.77
C GLY A 47 -9.15 14.84 -9.17
N GLN A 48 -8.03 14.18 -9.47
CA GLN A 48 -7.44 14.18 -10.81
C GLN A 48 -8.36 13.53 -11.85
N VAL A 49 -8.97 12.38 -11.52
CA VAL A 49 -9.91 11.68 -12.40
C VAL A 49 -11.16 12.53 -12.67
N LEU A 50 -11.69 13.21 -11.64
CA LEU A 50 -12.77 14.17 -11.80
C LEU A 50 -12.36 15.35 -12.70
N GLY A 51 -11.12 15.81 -12.59
CA GLY A 51 -10.52 16.80 -13.48
C GLY A 51 -10.53 16.37 -14.94
N ILE A 52 -10.05 15.16 -15.24
CA ILE A 52 -10.07 14.58 -16.60
C ILE A 52 -11.50 14.51 -17.15
N LYS A 53 -12.47 14.08 -16.31
CA LYS A 53 -13.89 14.06 -16.70
C LYS A 53 -14.40 15.46 -17.07
N ALA A 54 -13.95 16.50 -16.37
CA ALA A 54 -14.31 17.88 -16.70
C ALA A 54 -13.62 18.37 -17.97
N MET A 55 -12.40 17.93 -18.26
CA MET A 55 -11.69 18.24 -19.51
C MET A 55 -12.42 17.68 -20.74
N ILE A 56 -12.92 16.44 -20.65
CA ILE A 56 -13.73 15.83 -21.71
C ILE A 56 -14.98 16.67 -22.00
N LYS A 57 -15.69 17.11 -20.95
CA LYS A 57 -16.90 17.95 -21.10
C LYS A 57 -16.64 19.33 -21.71
N LYS A 58 -15.39 19.78 -21.69
CA LYS A 58 -14.95 21.09 -22.17
C LYS A 58 -14.20 21.00 -23.50
N ASP A 59 -14.16 19.82 -24.13
CA ASP A 59 -13.43 19.56 -25.37
C ASP A 59 -11.96 20.05 -25.33
N ILE A 60 -11.30 19.83 -24.19
CA ILE A 60 -9.89 20.20 -24.01
C ILE A 60 -8.99 19.37 -24.94
N TYR A 61 -7.86 19.94 -25.36
CA TYR A 61 -6.91 19.32 -26.28
C TYR A 61 -6.42 17.96 -25.77
N CYS A 62 -6.31 17.00 -26.69
CA CYS A 62 -5.99 15.61 -26.38
C CYS A 62 -4.67 15.46 -25.64
N ASP A 63 -3.63 16.22 -26.01
CA ASP A 63 -2.32 16.12 -25.37
C ASP A 63 -2.37 16.53 -23.89
N ASP A 64 -3.16 17.54 -23.54
CA ASP A 64 -3.36 17.96 -22.15
C ASP A 64 -4.08 16.87 -21.35
N MET A 65 -5.09 16.22 -21.95
CA MET A 65 -5.78 15.09 -21.33
C MET A 65 -4.85 13.90 -21.13
N LEU A 66 -4.01 13.58 -22.12
CA LEU A 66 -3.01 12.52 -22.04
C LEU A 66 -2.00 12.81 -20.91
N ASN A 67 -1.53 14.05 -20.78
CA ASN A 67 -0.66 14.46 -19.68
C ASN A 67 -1.31 14.25 -18.30
N GLN A 68 -2.60 14.58 -18.15
CA GLN A 68 -3.32 14.34 -16.90
C GLN A 68 -3.51 12.84 -16.63
N ILE A 69 -3.82 12.04 -17.64
CA ILE A 69 -3.90 10.58 -17.51
C ILE A 69 -2.56 9.99 -17.06
N SER A 70 -1.45 10.41 -17.67
CA SER A 70 -0.11 9.98 -17.25
C SER A 70 0.20 10.39 -15.81
N SER A 71 -0.22 11.59 -15.37
CA SER A 71 -0.07 12.02 -13.98
C SER A 71 -0.86 11.14 -13.00
N VAL A 72 -2.08 10.70 -13.38
CA VAL A 72 -2.89 9.77 -12.58
C VAL A 72 -2.20 8.40 -12.48
N GLN A 73 -1.71 7.87 -13.60
CA GLN A 73 -0.98 6.59 -13.63
C GLN A 73 0.26 6.63 -12.73
N ALA A 74 1.05 7.70 -12.79
CA ALA A 74 2.21 7.87 -11.91
C ALA A 74 1.80 7.88 -10.42
N SER A 75 0.71 8.59 -10.10
CA SER A 75 0.20 8.68 -8.73
C SER A 75 -0.29 7.32 -8.21
N LEU A 76 -0.96 6.53 -9.05
CA LEU A 76 -1.37 5.15 -8.74
C LEU A 76 -0.16 4.23 -8.52
N ASN A 77 0.88 4.36 -9.35
CA ASN A 77 2.12 3.60 -9.19
C ASN A 77 2.79 3.91 -7.85
N ASP A 78 2.80 5.17 -7.43
CA ASP A 78 3.38 5.57 -6.13
C ASP A 78 2.58 5.04 -4.94
N VAL A 79 1.24 5.01 -5.03
CA VAL A 79 0.40 4.33 -4.03
C VAL A 79 0.71 2.82 -4.00
N GLY A 80 0.84 2.19 -5.16
CA GLY A 80 1.19 0.77 -5.27
C GLY A 80 2.53 0.43 -4.61
N LYS A 81 3.57 1.24 -4.83
CA LYS A 81 4.88 1.11 -4.17
C LYS A 81 4.76 1.23 -2.65
N LEU A 82 3.96 2.16 -2.15
CA LEU A 82 3.79 2.37 -0.72
C LEU A 82 3.06 1.18 -0.05
N VAL A 83 1.99 0.67 -0.67
CA VAL A 83 1.30 -0.54 -0.20
C VAL A 83 2.25 -1.74 -0.19
N LEU A 84 3.07 -1.88 -1.23
CA LEU A 84 4.07 -2.94 -1.32
C LEU A 84 5.11 -2.85 -0.21
N GLU A 85 5.62 -1.64 0.08
CA GLU A 85 6.55 -1.41 1.17
C GLU A 85 5.96 -1.85 2.52
N TYR A 86 4.71 -1.48 2.79
CA TYR A 86 4.04 -1.92 4.01
C TYR A 86 3.85 -3.44 4.05
N HIS A 87 3.47 -4.07 2.93
CA HIS A 87 3.33 -5.52 2.85
C HIS A 87 4.65 -6.26 3.13
N MET A 88 5.76 -5.74 2.60
CA MET A 88 7.09 -6.30 2.87
C MET A 88 7.47 -6.17 4.33
N LYS A 89 7.23 -5.01 4.95
CA LYS A 89 7.64 -4.70 6.33
C LYS A 89 6.82 -5.39 7.41
N SER A 90 5.62 -5.88 7.10
CA SER A 90 4.79 -6.65 8.05
C SER A 90 4.60 -8.09 7.59
N CYS A 91 3.61 -8.35 6.73
CA CYS A 91 3.15 -9.70 6.41
C CYS A 91 4.24 -10.63 5.88
N VAL A 92 5.17 -10.11 5.05
CA VAL A 92 6.26 -10.94 4.49
C VAL A 92 7.30 -11.27 5.56
N ILE A 93 7.76 -10.29 6.33
CA ILE A 93 8.75 -10.51 7.40
C ILE A 93 8.20 -11.46 8.46
N GLU A 94 6.96 -11.26 8.92
CA GLU A 94 6.32 -12.12 9.92
C GLU A 94 6.27 -13.57 9.48
N ARG A 95 5.89 -13.84 8.21
CA ARG A 95 5.83 -15.20 7.66
C ARG A 95 7.20 -15.85 7.53
N ILE A 96 8.21 -15.10 7.09
CA ILE A 96 9.59 -15.60 7.02
C ILE A 96 10.11 -15.96 8.42
N GLN A 97 9.78 -15.17 9.44
CA GLN A 97 10.21 -15.43 10.82
C GLN A 97 9.63 -16.72 11.41
N VAL A 98 8.44 -17.13 10.99
CA VAL A 98 7.83 -18.41 11.39
C VAL A 98 8.19 -19.58 10.46
N GLY A 99 9.15 -19.36 9.53
CA GLY A 99 9.67 -20.39 8.62
C GLY A 99 8.82 -20.62 7.37
N ASP A 100 7.81 -19.80 7.11
CA ASP A 100 6.98 -19.89 5.91
C ASP A 100 7.63 -19.13 4.75
N THR A 101 8.41 -19.87 3.95
CA THR A 101 9.08 -19.33 2.76
C THR A 101 8.17 -19.26 1.53
N GLU A 102 6.98 -19.85 1.55
CA GLU A 102 6.05 -19.82 0.40
C GLU A 102 5.56 -18.40 0.11
N VAL A 103 5.57 -17.53 1.12
CA VAL A 103 5.26 -16.10 1.00
C VAL A 103 6.11 -15.39 -0.07
N LEU A 104 7.37 -15.83 -0.29
CA LEU A 104 8.23 -15.26 -1.33
C LEU A 104 7.71 -15.55 -2.74
N THR A 105 7.09 -16.71 -2.93
CA THR A 105 6.47 -17.07 -4.22
C THR A 105 5.22 -16.23 -4.47
N GLU A 106 4.39 -16.03 -3.44
CA GLU A 106 3.22 -15.13 -3.52
C GLU A 106 3.66 -13.68 -3.81
N PHE A 107 4.71 -13.21 -3.14
CA PHE A 107 5.28 -11.88 -3.34
C PHE A 107 5.76 -11.68 -4.78
N MET A 108 6.55 -12.62 -5.32
CA MET A 108 7.04 -12.54 -6.71
C MET A 108 5.90 -12.48 -7.73
N LYS A 109 4.80 -13.21 -7.49
CA LYS A 109 3.59 -13.14 -8.33
C LYS A 109 2.96 -11.74 -8.30
N THR A 110 2.96 -11.08 -7.15
CA THR A 110 2.41 -9.72 -6.99
C THR A 110 3.29 -8.68 -7.69
N ILE A 111 4.61 -8.72 -7.49
CA ILE A 111 5.57 -7.80 -8.15
C ILE A 111 5.45 -7.86 -9.66
N ASN A 112 5.39 -9.06 -10.24
CA ASN A 112 5.27 -9.23 -11.69
C ASN A 112 3.98 -8.62 -12.28
N LYS A 113 2.94 -8.40 -11.47
CA LYS A 113 1.73 -7.69 -11.91
C LYS A 113 1.91 -6.17 -11.87
N LEU A 114 2.72 -5.65 -10.94
CA LEU A 114 2.96 -4.22 -10.75
C LEU A 114 4.03 -3.65 -11.70
N MET A 115 4.88 -4.50 -12.28
CA MET A 115 5.92 -4.10 -13.24
C MET A 115 5.47 -4.11 -14.71
N LYS A 116 4.16 -4.28 -14.96
CA LYS A 116 3.58 -4.17 -16.29
C LYS A 116 3.13 -2.74 -16.55
#